data_AF-A0A257YS76-F1
#
_entry.id   AF-A0A257YS76-F1
#
_cell.length_a   1.000
_cell.length_b   1.000
_cell.length_c   1.000
_cell.angle_alpha   90.00
_cell.angle_beta   90.00
_cell.angle_gamma   90.00
#
_symmetry.space_group_name_H-M   'P 1'
#
loop_
_entity.id
_entity.type
_entity.pdbx_description
1 polymer ?
#
loop_
_entity_poly.entity_id
_entity_poly.type
_entity_poly.pdbx_seq_one_letter_code
_entity_poly.pdbx_strand_id
1 'polypeptide(L)'
;VSLAVNSVSAIWSVAGALVLGILTVLVFAFRRVSAQFANGTQSAVAGALLAGLNTASEYGFGAVIAALPGFLVIRNALGAIPNPLVNEAISVTTLAGITGSASGGLSIALAAMSDQFIAAADAAGIPLEVMHRVASMASGGMDTLPHNGAVITLLAVCGLTHRQSYGDIFAITLLKTAAVFFVIGFYYLTGLY
;
A
#
# COMPACT_ATOMS: atom_id res chain seq x y z
N VAL A 1 -13.08 -5.22 29.92
CA VAL A 1 -13.08 -5.71 28.52
C VAL A 1 -13.28 -4.51 27.60
N SER A 2 -12.21 -3.77 27.30
CA SER A 2 -12.23 -2.74 26.26
C SER A 2 -12.14 -3.48 24.92
N LEU A 3 -13.29 -3.74 24.32
CA LEU A 3 -13.39 -4.46 23.05
C LEU A 3 -12.50 -3.80 22.00
N ALA A 4 -11.87 -4.63 21.17
CA ALA A 4 -11.01 -4.27 20.04
C ALA A 4 -11.75 -3.54 18.89
N VAL A 5 -12.65 -2.61 19.21
CA VAL A 5 -13.44 -1.84 18.25
C VAL A 5 -12.53 -0.88 17.48
N ASN A 6 -11.48 -0.34 18.11
CA ASN A 6 -10.55 0.59 17.45
C ASN A 6 -9.80 -0.03 16.27
N SER A 7 -9.42 -1.30 16.33
CA SER A 7 -8.63 -1.93 15.25
C SER A 7 -9.45 -2.19 13.97
N VAL A 8 -10.77 -2.34 14.10
CA VAL A 8 -11.69 -2.55 12.95
C VAL A 8 -12.51 -1.32 12.59
N SER A 9 -12.48 -0.26 13.40
CA SER A 9 -13.24 0.97 13.19
C SER A 9 -13.00 1.57 11.79
N ALA A 10 -11.74 1.60 11.33
CA ALA A 10 -11.41 2.10 10.00
C ALA A 10 -12.06 1.28 8.88
N ILE A 11 -12.02 -0.05 8.98
CA ILE A 11 -12.63 -0.98 8.01
C ILE A 11 -14.14 -0.79 7.98
N TRP A 12 -14.78 -0.73 9.16
CA TRP A 12 -16.23 -0.51 9.26
C TRP A 12 -16.66 0.87 8.76
N SER A 13 -15.83 1.90 8.97
CA SER A 13 -16.11 3.25 8.48
C SER A 13 -16.10 3.30 6.95
N VAL A 14 -15.11 2.67 6.30
CA VAL A 14 -15.06 2.57 4.83
C VAL A 14 -16.22 1.75 4.29
N ALA A 15 -16.52 0.59 4.90
CA ALA A 15 -17.65 -0.24 4.51
C ALA A 15 -18.99 0.51 4.63
N GLY A 16 -19.20 1.22 5.74
CA GLY A 16 -20.38 2.05 5.95
C GLY A 16 -20.50 3.17 4.91
N ALA A 17 -19.41 3.88 4.61
CA ALA A 17 -19.39 4.92 3.59
C ALA A 17 -19.72 4.36 2.19
N LEU A 18 -19.18 3.21 1.83
CA LEU A 18 -19.48 2.53 0.55
C LEU A 18 -20.96 2.13 0.47
N VAL A 19 -21.52 1.55 1.54
CA VAL A 19 -22.94 1.18 1.59
C VAL A 19 -23.83 2.41 1.45
N LEU A 20 -23.52 3.49 2.18
CA LEU A 20 -24.26 4.75 2.06
C LEU A 20 -24.17 5.34 0.66
N GLY A 21 -23.00 5.28 0.02
CA GLY A 21 -22.82 5.69 -1.37
C GLY A 21 -23.69 4.87 -2.33
N ILE A 22 -23.69 3.54 -2.19
CA ILE A 22 -24.54 2.64 -2.98
C ILE A 22 -26.01 2.96 -2.79
N LEU A 23 -26.47 3.12 -1.54
CA LEU A 23 -27.86 3.48 -1.23
C LEU A 23 -28.24 4.82 -1.84
N THR A 24 -27.35 5.82 -1.76
CA THR A 24 -27.57 7.14 -2.37
C THR A 24 -27.76 7.01 -3.88
N VAL A 25 -26.90 6.24 -4.57
CA VAL A 25 -27.05 5.98 -6.02
C VAL A 25 -28.36 5.25 -6.32
N LEU A 26 -28.74 4.26 -5.51
CA LEU A 26 -30.00 3.54 -5.69
C LEU A 26 -31.21 4.45 -5.53
N VAL A 27 -31.22 5.37 -4.56
CA VAL A 27 -32.32 6.32 -4.35
C VAL A 27 -32.45 7.31 -5.49
N PHE A 28 -31.35 7.93 -5.93
CA PHE A 28 -31.39 9.01 -6.92
C PHE A 28 -31.35 8.54 -8.38
N ALA A 29 -30.84 7.33 -8.66
CA ALA A 29 -30.62 6.83 -10.01
C ALA A 29 -31.27 5.45 -10.29
N PHE A 30 -32.26 5.04 -9.48
CA PHE A 30 -32.87 3.69 -9.54
C PHE A 30 -33.21 3.21 -10.95
N ARG A 31 -33.92 4.03 -11.74
CA ARG A 31 -34.37 3.66 -13.09
C ARG A 31 -33.22 3.38 -14.06
N ARG A 32 -32.09 4.10 -13.94
CA ARG A 32 -30.89 3.85 -14.77
C ARG A 32 -30.18 2.59 -14.31
N VAL A 33 -30.05 2.40 -12.99
CA VAL A 33 -29.42 1.22 -12.40
C VAL A 33 -30.21 -0.04 -12.74
N SER A 34 -31.54 -0.03 -12.60
CA SER A 34 -32.40 -1.19 -12.90
C SER A 34 -32.32 -1.60 -14.37
N ALA A 35 -32.22 -0.64 -15.29
CA ALA A 35 -32.12 -0.90 -16.73
C ALA A 35 -30.77 -1.53 -17.13
N GLN A 36 -29.69 -1.22 -16.40
CA GLN A 36 -28.33 -1.67 -16.69
C GLN A 36 -27.82 -2.74 -15.72
N PHE A 37 -28.64 -3.20 -14.78
CA PHE A 37 -28.19 -3.96 -13.61
C PHE A 37 -27.41 -5.22 -13.99
N ALA A 38 -27.92 -6.04 -14.90
CA ALA A 38 -27.28 -7.28 -15.31
C ALA A 38 -25.87 -7.04 -15.90
N ASN A 39 -25.76 -6.14 -16.88
CA ASN A 39 -24.47 -5.83 -17.52
C ASN A 39 -23.50 -5.09 -16.57
N GLY A 40 -24.01 -4.10 -15.83
CA GLY A 40 -23.20 -3.30 -14.91
C GLY A 40 -22.65 -4.12 -13.74
N THR A 41 -23.45 -5.02 -13.15
CA THR A 41 -22.99 -5.90 -12.07
C THR A 41 -22.03 -6.96 -12.56
N GLN A 42 -22.22 -7.51 -13.77
CA GLN A 42 -21.28 -8.48 -14.34
C GLN A 42 -19.86 -7.90 -14.46
N SER A 43 -19.72 -6.69 -15.01
CA SER A 43 -18.42 -6.01 -15.08
C SER A 43 -17.88 -5.64 -13.69
N ALA A 44 -18.74 -5.19 -12.77
CA ALA A 44 -18.33 -4.82 -11.42
C ALA A 44 -17.81 -6.03 -10.62
N VAL A 45 -18.50 -7.17 -10.69
CA VAL A 45 -18.09 -8.42 -10.01
C VAL A 45 -16.77 -8.93 -10.59
N ALA A 46 -16.61 -8.92 -11.91
CA ALA A 46 -15.35 -9.32 -12.54
C ALA A 46 -14.18 -8.43 -12.08
N GLY A 47 -14.38 -7.11 -12.03
CA GLY A 47 -13.36 -6.17 -11.53
C GLY A 47 -13.02 -6.38 -10.06
N ALA A 48 -14.02 -6.59 -9.21
CA ALA A 48 -13.82 -6.81 -7.77
C ALA A 48 -13.11 -8.14 -7.48
N LEU A 49 -13.48 -9.22 -8.18
CA LEU A 49 -12.81 -10.52 -8.06
C LEU A 49 -11.33 -10.44 -8.45
N LEU A 50 -11.02 -9.75 -9.55
CA LEU A 50 -9.65 -9.59 -10.01
C LEU A 50 -8.79 -8.81 -9.00
N ALA A 51 -9.33 -7.71 -8.45
CA ALA A 51 -8.65 -6.95 -7.40
C ALA A 51 -8.42 -7.78 -6.12
N GLY A 52 -9.44 -8.53 -5.68
CA GLY A 52 -9.35 -9.39 -4.50
C GLY A 52 -8.35 -10.53 -4.66
N LEU A 53 -8.36 -11.21 -5.81
CA LEU A 53 -7.41 -12.29 -6.13
C LEU A 53 -5.97 -11.79 -6.23
N ASN A 54 -5.74 -10.61 -6.80
CA ASN A 54 -4.41 -10.01 -6.85
C ASN A 54 -3.87 -9.76 -5.43
N THR A 55 -4.67 -9.12 -4.58
CA THR A 55 -4.28 -8.86 -3.18
C THR A 55 -4.00 -10.17 -2.43
N ALA A 56 -4.89 -11.15 -2.52
CA ALA A 56 -4.69 -12.45 -1.86
C ALA A 56 -3.43 -13.18 -2.37
N SER A 57 -3.18 -13.12 -3.68
CA SER A 57 -1.99 -13.72 -4.29
C SER A 57 -0.70 -13.02 -3.86
N GLU A 58 -0.71 -11.69 -3.73
CA GLU A 58 0.44 -10.92 -3.21
C GLU A 58 0.78 -11.30 -1.77
N TYR A 59 -0.23 -11.43 -0.90
CA TYR A 59 -0.02 -11.89 0.48
C TYR A 59 0.53 -13.32 0.52
N GLY A 60 -0.02 -14.23 -0.29
CA GLY A 60 0.46 -15.61 -0.39
C GLY A 60 1.91 -15.70 -0.91
N PHE A 61 2.23 -14.95 -1.96
CA PHE A 61 3.58 -14.83 -2.49
C PHE A 61 4.55 -14.27 -1.45
N GLY A 62 4.15 -13.22 -0.74
CA GLY A 62 4.92 -12.62 0.35
C GLY A 62 5.31 -13.61 1.44
N ALA A 63 4.34 -14.41 1.89
CA ALA A 63 4.58 -15.45 2.89
C ALA A 63 5.58 -16.51 2.39
N VAL A 64 5.50 -16.90 1.11
CA VAL A 64 6.46 -17.85 0.51
C VAL A 64 7.84 -17.22 0.41
N ILE A 65 7.97 -16.01 -0.13
CA ILE A 65 9.26 -15.30 -0.27
C ILE A 65 9.93 -15.10 1.08
N ALA A 66 9.18 -14.73 2.11
CA ALA A 66 9.70 -14.57 3.47
C ALA A 66 10.30 -15.87 4.04
N ALA A 67 9.83 -17.03 3.58
CA ALA A 67 10.33 -18.34 3.99
C ALA A 67 11.55 -18.82 3.19
N LEU A 68 11.92 -18.16 2.08
CA LEU A 68 13.05 -18.58 1.25
C LEU A 68 14.40 -18.20 1.89
N PRO A 69 15.42 -19.09 1.85
CA PRO A 69 16.76 -18.77 2.34
C PRO A 69 17.41 -17.55 1.66
N GLY A 70 17.11 -17.34 0.37
CA GLY A 70 17.60 -16.19 -0.38
C GLY A 70 17.10 -14.85 0.18
N PHE A 71 15.92 -14.83 0.79
CA PHE A 71 15.38 -13.63 1.43
C PHE A 71 16.19 -13.22 2.67
N LEU A 72 16.86 -14.17 3.35
CA LEU A 72 17.75 -13.85 4.47
C LEU A 72 18.91 -12.92 4.04
N VAL A 73 19.40 -13.05 2.81
CA VAL A 73 20.45 -12.17 2.28
C VAL A 73 19.92 -10.76 2.13
N ILE A 74 18.71 -10.60 1.59
CA ILE A 74 18.04 -9.30 1.42
C ILE A 74 17.77 -8.67 2.79
N ARG A 75 17.22 -9.45 3.73
CA ARG A 75 16.99 -9.03 5.11
C ARG A 75 18.28 -8.57 5.79
N ASN A 76 19.37 -9.32 5.65
CA ASN A 76 20.66 -8.97 6.26
C ASN A 76 21.26 -7.70 5.64
N ALA A 77 21.15 -7.54 4.32
CA ALA A 77 21.61 -6.33 3.63
C ALA A 77 20.80 -5.09 4.06
N LEU A 78 19.48 -5.22 4.18
CA LEU A 78 18.60 -4.14 4.64
C LEU A 78 18.80 -3.86 6.14
N GLY A 79 19.03 -4.89 6.96
CA GLY A 79 19.32 -4.78 8.39
C GLY A 79 20.60 -4.01 8.73
N ALA A 80 21.51 -3.82 7.77
CA ALA A 80 22.71 -3.01 7.96
C ALA A 80 22.43 -1.49 8.01
N ILE A 81 21.22 -1.05 7.63
CA ILE A 81 20.83 0.36 7.69
C ILE A 81 20.56 0.74 9.16
N PRO A 82 21.33 1.67 9.74
CA PRO A 82 21.32 1.92 11.19
C PRO A 82 20.08 2.68 11.69
N ASN A 83 19.45 3.51 10.85
CA ASN A 83 18.29 4.30 11.25
C ASN A 83 16.99 3.49 11.04
N PRO A 84 16.16 3.23 12.07
CA PRO A 84 14.99 2.36 11.97
C PRO A 84 13.96 2.82 10.93
N LEU A 85 13.62 4.11 10.92
CA LEU A 85 12.63 4.68 10.00
C LEU A 85 13.13 4.67 8.54
N VAL A 86 14.42 4.95 8.34
CA VAL A 86 15.03 4.89 7.00
C VAL A 86 15.14 3.45 6.52
N ASN A 87 15.48 2.53 7.41
CA ASN A 87 15.56 1.10 7.12
C ASN A 87 14.19 0.57 6.67
N GLU A 88 13.14 0.85 7.43
CA GLU A 88 11.78 0.48 7.09
C GLU A 88 11.34 1.10 5.76
N ALA A 89 11.56 2.39 5.56
CA ALA A 89 11.20 3.09 4.33
C ALA A 89 11.87 2.48 3.09
N ILE A 90 13.18 2.21 3.15
CA ILE A 90 13.93 1.61 2.03
C ILE A 90 13.49 0.17 1.80
N SER A 91 13.31 -0.61 2.86
CA SER A 91 12.90 -2.01 2.77
C SER A 91 11.53 -2.15 2.11
N VAL A 92 10.54 -1.39 2.59
CA VAL A 92 9.17 -1.37 2.06
C VAL A 92 9.15 -0.89 0.61
N THR A 93 9.84 0.21 0.31
CA THR A 93 9.91 0.79 -1.05
C THR A 93 10.53 -0.20 -2.03
N THR A 94 11.61 -0.89 -1.62
CA THR A 94 12.31 -1.86 -2.46
C THR A 94 11.45 -3.07 -2.76
N LEU A 95 10.78 -3.63 -1.74
CA LEU A 95 9.89 -4.78 -1.90
C LEU A 95 8.64 -4.42 -2.70
N ALA A 96 8.10 -3.21 -2.54
CA ALA A 96 7.03 -2.69 -3.39
C ALA A 96 7.48 -2.57 -4.85
N GLY A 97 8.71 -2.12 -5.10
CA GLY A 97 9.29 -2.08 -6.43
C GLY A 97 9.44 -3.47 -7.07
N ILE A 98 9.93 -4.45 -6.32
CA ILE A 98 10.10 -5.83 -6.80
C ILE A 98 8.74 -6.46 -7.13
N THR A 99 7.73 -6.25 -6.28
CA THR A 99 6.39 -6.82 -6.47
C THR A 99 5.56 -6.08 -7.52
N GLY A 100 5.83 -4.80 -7.78
CA GLY A 100 4.96 -3.96 -8.60
C GLY A 100 3.62 -3.62 -7.94
N SER A 101 3.53 -3.78 -6.62
CA SER A 101 2.33 -3.48 -5.84
C SER A 101 2.69 -2.88 -4.50
N ALA A 102 2.08 -1.73 -4.18
CA ALA A 102 2.34 -1.04 -2.92
C ALA A 102 1.83 -1.84 -1.71
N SER A 103 0.59 -2.36 -1.79
CA SER A 103 0.03 -3.22 -0.76
C SER A 103 0.78 -4.54 -0.64
N GLY A 104 1.19 -5.12 -1.77
CA GLY A 104 1.97 -6.35 -1.80
C GLY A 104 3.31 -6.17 -1.10
N GLY A 105 4.13 -5.21 -1.56
CA GLY A 105 5.44 -4.93 -1.00
C GLY A 105 5.45 -4.61 0.49
N LEU A 106 4.48 -3.81 0.95
CA LEU A 106 4.28 -3.54 2.37
C LEU A 106 4.00 -4.83 3.15
N SER A 107 3.13 -5.69 2.62
CA SER A 107 2.77 -6.97 3.25
C SER A 107 3.96 -7.93 3.32
N ILE A 108 4.78 -8.03 2.27
CA ILE A 108 6.02 -8.83 2.30
C ILE A 108 6.99 -8.27 3.34
N ALA A 109 7.21 -6.96 3.33
CA ALA A 109 8.15 -6.31 4.24
C ALA A 109 7.76 -6.55 5.71
N LEU A 110 6.49 -6.33 6.05
CA LEU A 110 6.01 -6.51 7.41
C LEU A 110 5.93 -7.99 7.79
N ALA A 111 5.52 -8.88 6.89
CA ALA A 111 5.51 -10.32 7.17
C ALA A 111 6.90 -10.86 7.50
N ALA A 112 7.94 -10.29 6.89
CA ALA A 112 9.29 -10.83 7.01
C ALA A 112 10.21 -10.07 7.98
N MET A 113 9.94 -8.80 8.28
CA MET A 113 10.84 -7.91 9.03
C MET A 113 10.17 -7.13 10.16
N SER A 114 8.86 -7.27 10.39
CA SER A 114 8.15 -6.51 11.44
C SER A 114 8.78 -6.66 12.82
N ASP A 115 9.14 -7.87 13.25
CA ASP A 115 9.79 -8.10 14.54
C ASP A 115 11.10 -7.32 14.69
N GLN A 116 11.87 -7.22 13.59
CA GLN A 116 13.13 -6.48 13.56
C GLN A 116 12.88 -4.97 13.60
N PHE A 117 11.87 -4.47 12.90
CA PHE A 117 11.49 -3.06 12.93
C PHE A 117 10.96 -2.65 14.31
N ILE A 118 10.13 -3.48 14.94
CA ILE A 118 9.61 -3.26 16.30
C ILE A 118 10.77 -3.20 17.29
N ALA A 119 11.67 -4.19 17.28
CA ALA A 119 12.82 -4.20 18.19
C ALA A 119 13.74 -2.98 17.99
N ALA A 120 13.95 -2.54 16.75
CA ALA A 120 14.75 -1.36 16.44
C ALA A 120 14.04 -0.05 16.86
N ALA A 121 12.71 0.02 16.69
CA ALA A 121 11.90 1.15 17.13
C ALA A 121 11.91 1.28 18.65
N ASP A 122 11.72 0.17 19.37
CA ASP A 122 11.77 0.14 20.84
C ASP A 122 13.15 0.57 21.37
N ALA A 123 14.23 0.08 20.75
CA ALA A 123 15.60 0.47 21.11
C ALA A 123 15.89 1.97 20.85
N ALA A 124 15.25 2.57 19.84
CA ALA A 124 15.39 3.97 19.50
C ALA A 124 14.34 4.88 20.17
N GLY A 125 13.41 4.32 20.95
CA GLY A 125 12.32 5.07 21.58
C GLY A 125 11.32 5.66 20.57
N ILE A 126 11.15 5.02 19.40
CA ILE A 126 10.27 5.48 18.34
C ILE A 126 8.89 4.80 18.48
N PRO A 127 7.79 5.57 18.60
CA PRO A 127 6.45 4.98 18.66
C PRO A 127 6.11 4.19 17.40
N LEU A 128 5.47 3.03 17.55
CA LEU A 128 5.06 2.17 16.42
C LEU A 128 4.07 2.86 15.46
N GLU A 129 3.35 3.88 15.93
CA GLU A 129 2.50 4.71 15.07
C GLU A 129 3.31 5.47 14.01
N VAL A 130 4.54 5.91 14.35
CA VAL A 130 5.46 6.55 13.41
C VAL A 130 5.94 5.55 12.38
N MET A 131 6.35 4.37 12.83
CA MET A 131 6.76 3.26 11.96
C MET A 131 5.65 2.93 10.95
N HIS A 132 4.40 2.76 11.44
CA HIS A 132 3.26 2.50 10.56
C HIS A 132 3.05 3.61 9.53
N ARG A 133 3.07 4.88 9.93
CA ARG A 133 2.90 6.02 9.00
C ARG A 133 4.00 6.01 7.94
N VAL A 134 5.25 5.82 8.34
CA VAL A 134 6.40 5.76 7.42
C VAL A 134 6.30 4.57 6.47
N ALA A 135 6.00 3.37 6.97
CA ALA A 135 5.79 2.17 6.15
C ALA A 135 4.66 2.37 5.14
N SER A 136 3.53 2.92 5.56
CA SER A 136 2.40 3.20 4.68
C SER A 136 2.75 4.22 3.60
N MET A 137 3.47 5.30 3.93
CA MET A 137 3.90 6.28 2.93
C MET A 137 4.98 5.71 1.97
N ALA A 138 5.93 4.93 2.50
CA ALA A 138 6.99 4.29 1.73
C ALA A 138 6.47 3.21 0.76
N SER A 139 5.31 2.61 1.06
CA SER A 139 4.73 1.50 0.29
C SER A 139 4.61 1.73 -1.20
N GLY A 140 4.56 2.97 -1.70
CA GLY A 140 4.62 3.18 -3.15
C GLY A 140 5.67 4.18 -3.60
N GLY A 141 6.83 4.19 -2.95
CA GLY A 141 7.98 4.97 -3.42
C GLY A 141 8.52 4.53 -4.79
N MET A 142 8.13 3.34 -5.28
CA MET A 142 8.50 2.80 -6.59
C MET A 142 7.29 2.60 -7.52
N ASP A 143 6.21 3.36 -7.31
CA ASP A 143 5.00 3.26 -8.14
C ASP A 143 5.23 3.63 -9.61
N THR A 144 6.37 4.24 -9.96
CA THR A 144 6.72 4.57 -11.35
C THR A 144 7.07 3.36 -12.22
N LEU A 145 7.43 2.22 -11.64
CA LEU A 145 7.91 1.09 -12.45
C LEU A 145 6.80 0.58 -13.39
N PRO A 146 7.14 0.22 -14.64
CA PRO A 146 6.15 -0.05 -15.69
C PRO A 146 5.28 -1.29 -15.44
N HIS A 147 5.72 -2.19 -14.55
CA HIS A 147 4.95 -3.35 -14.11
C HIS A 147 4.01 -3.05 -12.94
N ASN A 148 3.94 -1.80 -12.47
CA ASN A 148 3.03 -1.41 -11.40
C ASN A 148 1.56 -1.47 -11.87
N GLY A 149 0.75 -2.29 -11.20
CA GLY A 149 -0.65 -2.51 -11.59
C GLY A 149 -1.53 -1.26 -11.54
N ALA A 150 -1.26 -0.31 -10.63
CA ALA A 150 -2.00 0.93 -10.53
C ALA A 150 -1.69 1.87 -11.71
N VAL A 151 -0.43 1.95 -12.15
CA VAL A 151 -0.03 2.70 -13.35
C VAL A 151 -0.67 2.12 -14.60
N ILE A 152 -0.63 0.79 -14.76
CA ILE A 152 -1.24 0.11 -15.91
C ILE A 152 -2.75 0.42 -15.96
N THR A 153 -3.42 0.36 -14.82
CA THR A 153 -4.86 0.65 -14.71
C THR A 153 -5.17 2.11 -15.01
N LEU A 154 -4.40 3.05 -14.44
CA LEU A 154 -4.53 4.49 -14.69
C LEU A 154 -4.43 4.79 -16.19
N LEU A 155 -3.40 4.27 -16.84
CA LEU A 155 -3.17 4.47 -18.28
C LEU A 155 -4.29 3.87 -19.13
N ALA A 156 -4.77 2.68 -18.78
CA ALA A 156 -5.90 2.04 -19.46
C ALA A 156 -7.19 2.84 -19.34
N VAL A 157 -7.51 3.36 -18.15
CA VAL A 157 -8.72 4.16 -17.91
C VAL A 157 -8.63 5.53 -18.57
N CYS A 158 -7.46 6.17 -18.54
CA CYS A 158 -7.24 7.48 -19.16
C CYS A 158 -7.02 7.41 -20.67
N GLY A 159 -6.86 6.21 -21.25
CA GLY A 159 -6.54 6.02 -22.67
C GLY A 159 -5.17 6.58 -23.06
N LEU A 160 -4.22 6.63 -22.12
CA LEU A 160 -2.88 7.16 -22.33
C LEU A 160 -1.86 6.03 -22.46
N THR A 161 -0.79 6.30 -23.19
CA THR A 161 0.36 5.39 -23.27
C THR A 161 1.38 5.74 -22.19
N HIS A 162 2.21 4.75 -21.82
CA HIS A 162 3.37 4.99 -20.95
C HIS A 162 4.20 6.16 -21.47
N ARG A 163 4.52 6.18 -22.77
CA ARG A 163 5.32 7.25 -23.38
C ARG A 163 4.77 8.66 -23.15
N GLN A 164 3.44 8.82 -23.05
CA GLN A 164 2.80 10.11 -22.83
C GLN A 164 2.82 10.54 -21.36
N SER A 165 2.61 9.62 -20.41
CA SER A 165 2.38 9.98 -19.00
C SER A 165 3.56 9.64 -18.07
N TYR A 166 4.58 8.91 -18.54
CA TYR A 166 5.64 8.40 -17.67
C TYR A 166 6.45 9.51 -16.99
N GLY A 167 6.65 10.66 -17.66
CA GLY A 167 7.32 11.81 -17.07
C GLY A 167 6.56 12.36 -15.87
N ASP A 168 5.25 12.51 -15.99
CA ASP A 168 4.38 13.00 -14.91
C ASP A 168 4.33 12.01 -13.74
N ILE A 169 4.17 10.72 -14.05
CA ILE A 169 4.18 9.65 -13.04
C ILE A 169 5.52 9.63 -12.30
N PHE A 170 6.64 9.73 -13.01
CA PHE A 170 7.97 9.76 -12.40
C PHE A 170 8.16 10.96 -11.47
N ALA A 171 7.72 12.15 -11.89
CA ALA A 171 7.81 13.36 -11.07
C ALA A 171 6.98 13.24 -9.78
N ILE A 172 5.75 12.73 -9.87
CA ILE A 172 4.86 12.54 -8.71
C ILE A 172 5.46 11.50 -7.75
N THR A 173 5.97 10.39 -8.26
CA THR A 173 6.55 9.36 -7.39
C THR A 173 7.83 9.85 -6.72
N LEU A 174 8.68 10.62 -7.41
CA LEU A 174 9.85 11.25 -6.77
C LEU A 174 9.44 12.18 -5.63
N LEU A 175 8.42 13.03 -5.85
CA LEU A 175 7.88 13.89 -4.81
C LEU A 175 7.35 13.10 -3.62
N LYS A 176 6.59 12.03 -3.89
CA LYS A 176 6.08 11.12 -2.86
C LYS A 176 7.21 10.49 -2.05
N THR A 177 8.22 9.94 -2.72
CA THR A 177 9.38 9.31 -2.08
C THR A 177 10.16 10.32 -1.24
N ALA A 178 10.36 11.53 -1.76
CA ALA A 178 10.97 12.62 -1.00
C ALA A 178 10.15 13.02 0.24
N ALA A 179 8.82 13.01 0.14
CA ALA A 179 7.93 13.32 1.26
C ALA A 179 8.10 12.33 2.42
N VAL A 180 8.39 11.05 2.16
CA VAL A 180 8.71 10.07 3.21
C VAL A 180 9.94 10.51 4.00
N PHE A 181 11.04 10.83 3.31
CA PHE A 181 12.27 11.29 3.97
C PHE A 181 12.10 12.63 4.67
N PHE A 182 11.26 13.52 4.13
CA PHE A 182 10.89 14.77 4.77
C PHE A 182 10.15 14.51 6.10
N VAL A 183 9.15 13.62 6.13
CA VAL A 183 8.42 13.27 7.36
C VAL A 183 9.34 12.63 8.39
N ILE A 184 10.25 11.75 7.97
CA ILE A 184 11.28 11.17 8.85
C ILE A 184 12.15 12.28 9.46
N GLY A 185 12.64 13.21 8.64
CA GLY A 185 13.44 14.35 9.11
C GLY A 185 12.66 15.26 10.05
N PHE A 186 11.41 15.57 9.73
CA PHE A 186 10.52 16.37 10.57
C PHE A 186 10.30 15.73 11.94
N TYR A 187 10.05 14.42 11.98
CA TYR A 187 9.89 13.68 13.22
C TYR A 187 11.18 13.74 14.07
N TYR A 188 12.34 13.50 13.49
CA TYR A 188 13.61 13.59 14.25
C TYR A 188 13.94 15.00 14.73
N LEU A 189 13.47 16.04 14.03
CA LEU A 189 13.69 17.45 14.43
C LEU A 189 12.71 17.93 15.49
N THR A 190 11.47 17.45 15.48
CA THR A 190 10.38 18.02 16.29
C THR A 190 9.81 17.07 17.33
N GLY A 191 10.01 15.77 17.17
CA GLY A 191 9.35 14.71 17.95
C GLY A 191 7.85 14.58 17.65
N LEU A 192 7.32 15.33 16.67
CA LEU A 192 5.91 15.31 16.30
C LEU A 192 5.67 14.37 15.11
N TYR A 193 4.55 13.64 15.13
CA TYR A 193 4.21 12.67 14.08
C TYR A 193 2.74 12.65 13.73
#